data_AF-X8BFQ5-F1
#
_entry.id   AF-X8BFQ5-F1
#
_cell.length_a   1.000
_cell.length_b   1.000
_cell.length_c   1.000
_cell.angle_alpha   90.00
_cell.angle_beta   90.00
_cell.angle_gamma   90.00
#
_symmetry.space_group_name_H-M   'P 1'
#
loop_
_entity.id
_entity.type
_entity.pdbx_description
1 polymer ?
#
loop_
_entity_poly.entity_id
_entity_poly.type
_entity_poly.pdbx_seq_one_letter_code
_entity_poly.pdbx_strand_id
1 'polypeptide(L)'
;MANQFQPSTARALATNLGGPFTATLYASRTQLPITAWQQHFADAATGIDILVLAATFLFDTLDGFLDTLLAAAARGVQVRFLIGDPDTAATILRGEEEGIGEAVIARCRTSVELLAPHAGTPGCTSVPTTPRCTRQPSGSTTP
;
A
#
# COMPACT_ATOMS: atom_id res chain seq x y z
N MET A 1 17.05 12.07 -0.18
CA MET A 1 16.17 12.14 1.00
C MET A 1 15.68 10.73 1.30
N ALA A 2 15.72 10.30 2.56
CA ALA A 2 15.23 8.99 2.95
C ALA A 2 13.69 9.04 3.04
N ASN A 3 12.99 8.37 2.11
CA ASN A 3 11.55 8.13 2.24
C ASN A 3 11.33 7.08 3.32
N GLN A 4 11.34 7.50 4.58
CA GLN A 4 10.92 6.63 5.67
C GLN A 4 9.40 6.63 5.70
N PHE A 5 8.80 5.44 5.65
CA PHE A 5 7.41 5.28 6.02
C PHE A 5 7.25 5.72 7.47
N GLN A 6 6.69 6.90 7.69
CA GLN A 6 6.20 7.26 9.01
C GLN A 6 4.83 6.63 9.16
N PRO A 7 4.62 5.62 10.02
CA PRO A 7 3.29 5.15 10.32
C PRO A 7 2.47 6.35 10.80
N SER A 8 1.25 6.49 10.28
CA SER A 8 0.32 7.42 10.89
C SER A 8 0.13 6.90 12.29
N THR A 9 0.43 7.71 13.31
CA THR A 9 0.11 7.36 14.68
C THR A 9 -1.36 7.01 14.67
N ALA A 10 -1.70 5.74 14.90
CA ALA A 10 -3.08 5.30 14.89
C ALA A 10 -3.79 6.13 15.95
N ARG A 11 -4.47 7.18 15.51
CA ARG A 11 -5.28 7.99 16.40
C ARG A 11 -6.35 7.04 16.85
N ALA A 12 -6.38 6.74 18.15
CA ALA A 12 -7.45 5.94 18.72
C ALA A 12 -8.77 6.57 18.29
N LEU A 13 -9.43 5.96 17.32
CA LEU A 13 -10.78 6.31 16.96
C LEU A 13 -11.59 5.90 18.19
N ALA A 14 -12.08 6.88 18.93
CA ALA A 14 -13.12 6.61 19.90
C ALA A 14 -14.32 6.10 19.08
N THR A 15 -14.47 4.78 19.00
CA THR A 15 -15.63 4.18 18.35
C THR A 15 -16.82 4.51 19.22
N ASN A 16 -17.51 5.61 18.90
CA ASN A 16 -18.77 5.96 19.53
C ASN A 16 -19.82 5.00 18.95
N LEU A 17 -19.80 3.75 19.42
CA LEU A 17 -20.77 2.72 19.08
C LEU A 17 -22.03 2.97 19.90
N GLY A 18 -22.75 4.05 19.57
CA GLY A 18 -24.10 4.29 20.07
C GLY A 18 -25.13 3.28 19.55
N GLY A 19 -24.71 2.28 18.77
CA GLY A 19 -25.54 1.22 18.20
C GLY A 19 -24.72 -0.02 17.78
N PRO A 20 -25.39 -1.11 17.37
CA PRO A 20 -24.73 -2.36 17.01
C PRO A 20 -23.83 -2.19 15.78
N PHE A 21 -22.56 -2.57 15.92
CA PHE A 21 -21.62 -2.67 14.81
C PHE A 21 -21.82 -4.00 14.08
N THR A 22 -22.18 -3.94 12.80
CA THR A 22 -22.26 -5.13 11.94
C THR A 22 -21.07 -5.12 10.98
N ALA A 23 -20.10 -6.01 11.20
CA ALA A 23 -19.02 -6.24 10.27
C ALA A 23 -19.48 -7.18 9.14
N THR A 24 -19.12 -6.87 7.90
CA THR A 24 -19.25 -7.81 6.78
C THR A 24 -17.89 -8.47 6.53
N LEU A 25 -17.86 -9.80 6.48
CA LEU A 25 -16.66 -10.58 6.21
C LEU A 25 -16.75 -11.21 4.82
N TYR A 26 -15.70 -11.03 4.03
CA TYR A 26 -15.53 -11.68 2.73
C TYR A 26 -14.39 -12.69 2.83
N ALA A 27 -14.60 -13.93 2.40
CA ALA A 27 -13.57 -14.98 2.50
C ALA A 27 -12.40 -14.75 1.53
N SER A 28 -12.62 -13.93 0.49
CA SER A 28 -11.58 -13.49 -0.42
C SER A 28 -11.89 -12.11 -0.99
N ARG A 29 -10.86 -11.41 -1.46
CA ARG A 29 -10.99 -10.09 -2.08
C ARG A 29 -11.89 -10.07 -3.32
N THR A 30 -12.04 -11.20 -4.02
CA THR A 30 -12.87 -11.31 -5.23
C THR A 30 -14.36 -11.36 -4.91
N GLN A 31 -14.73 -11.63 -3.66
CA GLN A 31 -16.12 -11.59 -3.20
C GLN A 31 -16.56 -10.19 -2.77
N LEU A 32 -15.61 -9.26 -2.57
CA LEU A 32 -15.93 -7.86 -2.26
C LEU A 32 -16.40 -7.16 -3.54
N PRO A 33 -17.63 -6.60 -3.59
CA PRO A 33 -18.13 -5.93 -4.79
C PRO A 33 -17.21 -4.78 -5.22
N ILE A 34 -17.04 -4.59 -6.53
CA ILE A 34 -16.25 -3.48 -7.11
C ILE A 34 -16.75 -2.12 -6.60
N THR A 35 -18.07 -1.97 -6.49
CA THR A 35 -18.68 -0.76 -5.95
C THR A 35 -18.26 -0.50 -4.50
N ALA A 36 -18.13 -1.54 -3.67
CA ALA A 36 -17.66 -1.38 -2.29
C ALA A 36 -16.21 -0.91 -2.23
N TRP A 37 -15.33 -1.45 -3.09
CA TRP A 37 -13.96 -0.94 -3.24
C TRP A 37 -13.94 0.55 -3.60
N GLN A 38 -14.69 0.93 -4.63
CA GLN A 38 -14.76 2.32 -5.09
C GLN A 38 -15.27 3.25 -3.99
N GLN A 39 -16.33 2.88 -3.28
CA GLN A 39 -16.87 3.67 -2.17
C GLN A 39 -15.87 3.81 -1.01
N HIS A 40 -15.14 2.75 -0.65
CA HIS A 40 -14.12 2.83 0.40
C HIS A 40 -13.03 3.86 0.11
N PHE A 41 -12.59 3.97 -1.14
CA PHE A 41 -11.60 4.97 -1.53
C PHE A 41 -12.22 6.36 -1.71
N ALA A 42 -13.42 6.44 -2.30
CA ALA A 42 -14.11 7.70 -2.54
C ALA A 42 -14.51 8.41 -1.24
N ASP A 43 -14.97 7.67 -0.23
CA ASP A 43 -15.52 8.23 1.02
C ASP A 43 -14.47 8.36 2.14
N ALA A 44 -13.22 7.98 1.88
CA ALA A 44 -12.15 8.12 2.85
C ALA A 44 -12.03 9.57 3.34
N ALA A 45 -11.96 9.73 4.66
CA ALA A 45 -11.94 11.04 5.32
C ALA A 45 -10.60 11.37 5.99
N THR A 46 -9.79 10.37 6.32
CA THR A 46 -8.56 10.55 7.12
C THR A 46 -7.32 10.02 6.42
N GLY A 47 -7.35 8.77 5.95
CA GLY A 47 -6.24 8.17 5.24
C GLY A 47 -6.63 6.92 4.47
N ILE A 48 -5.81 6.61 3.47
CA ILE A 48 -5.87 5.41 2.65
C ILE A 48 -4.47 4.83 2.64
N ASP A 49 -4.30 3.65 3.25
CA ASP A 49 -3.02 2.97 3.34
C ASP A 49 -3.10 1.62 2.63
N ILE A 50 -2.27 1.44 1.61
CA ILE A 50 -2.28 0.25 0.76
C ILE A 50 -0.92 -0.42 0.89
N LEU A 51 -0.88 -1.55 1.60
CA LEU A 51 0.28 -2.43 1.71
C LEU A 51 0.05 -3.69 0.89
N VAL A 52 0.84 -3.85 -0.16
CA VAL A 52 0.62 -4.84 -1.20
C VAL A 52 1.95 -5.23 -1.82
N LEU A 53 2.08 -6.47 -2.28
CA LEU A 53 3.27 -6.87 -3.01
C LEU A 53 3.31 -6.16 -4.37
N ALA A 54 2.21 -6.23 -5.12
CA ALA A 54 2.08 -5.54 -6.39
C ALA A 54 0.81 -4.69 -6.53
N ALA A 55 -0.35 -5.11 -6.00
CA ALA A 55 -1.63 -4.41 -6.22
C ALA A 55 -2.13 -4.30 -7.67
N THR A 56 -1.58 -5.04 -8.63
CA THR A 56 -2.04 -4.98 -10.04
C THR A 56 -3.55 -5.11 -10.19
N PHE A 57 -4.19 -5.97 -9.38
CA PHE A 57 -5.65 -6.12 -9.42
C PHE A 57 -6.41 -4.81 -9.16
N LEU A 58 -5.92 -3.89 -8.33
CA LEU A 58 -6.59 -2.61 -8.09
C LEU A 58 -6.59 -1.76 -9.37
N PHE A 59 -5.46 -1.73 -10.08
CA PHE A 59 -5.32 -1.01 -11.33
C PHE A 59 -6.11 -1.67 -12.46
N ASP A 60 -6.18 -3.00 -12.47
CA ASP A 60 -6.86 -3.77 -13.52
C ASP A 60 -8.39 -3.83 -13.35
N THR A 61 -8.89 -3.76 -12.11
CA THR A 61 -10.32 -4.01 -11.80
C THR A 61 -11.11 -2.77 -11.44
N LEU A 62 -10.45 -1.70 -10.97
CA LEU A 62 -11.11 -0.48 -10.54
C LEU A 62 -10.83 0.64 -11.53
N ASP A 63 -11.80 0.88 -12.42
CA ASP A 63 -11.74 1.99 -13.37
C ASP A 63 -11.55 3.33 -12.63
N GLY A 64 -10.59 4.14 -13.06
CA GLY A 64 -10.28 5.43 -12.45
C GLY A 64 -9.78 5.33 -11.00
N PHE A 65 -9.22 4.19 -10.59
CA PHE A 65 -8.69 3.98 -9.24
C PHE A 65 -7.75 5.10 -8.79
N LEU A 66 -6.77 5.41 -9.63
CA LEU A 66 -5.76 6.43 -9.31
C LEU A 66 -6.38 7.82 -9.22
N ASP A 67 -7.29 8.15 -10.13
CA ASP A 67 -8.04 9.42 -10.10
C ASP A 67 -8.84 9.56 -8.81
N THR A 68 -9.45 8.47 -8.35
CA THR A 68 -10.20 8.43 -7.08
C THR A 68 -9.29 8.73 -5.89
N LEU A 69 -8.09 8.16 -5.87
CA LEU A 69 -7.12 8.41 -4.81
C LEU A 69 -6.55 9.82 -4.85
N LEU A 70 -6.27 10.34 -6.03
CA LEU A 70 -5.81 11.72 -6.21
C LEU A 70 -6.90 12.72 -5.79
N ALA A 71 -8.16 12.43 -6.10
CA ALA A 71 -9.29 13.21 -5.62
C ALA A 71 -9.41 13.17 -4.09
N ALA A 72 -9.20 12.01 -3.46
CA ALA A 72 -9.16 11.91 -2.00
C ALA A 72 -8.00 12.72 -1.40
N ALA A 73 -6.79 12.62 -1.98
CA ALA A 73 -5.63 13.39 -1.57
C ALA A 73 -5.87 14.90 -1.69
N ALA A 74 -6.52 15.35 -2.76
CA ALA A 74 -6.92 16.75 -2.95
C ALA A 74 -7.91 17.25 -1.89
N ARG A 75 -8.72 16.36 -1.29
CA ARG A 75 -9.58 16.68 -0.14
C ARG A 75 -8.84 16.68 1.20
N GLY A 76 -7.53 16.39 1.21
CA GLY A 76 -6.70 16.35 2.43
C GLY A 76 -6.57 14.96 3.07
N VAL A 77 -7.02 13.90 2.40
CA VAL A 77 -6.83 12.51 2.84
C VAL A 77 -5.39 12.10 2.61
N GLN A 78 -4.73 11.48 3.59
CA GLN A 78 -3.39 10.95 3.37
C GLN A 78 -3.43 9.62 2.62
N VAL A 79 -2.87 9.56 1.42
CA VAL A 79 -2.79 8.35 0.58
C VAL A 79 -1.37 7.81 0.61
N ARG A 80 -1.20 6.55 1.04
CA ARG A 80 0.11 5.92 1.12
C ARG A 80 0.11 4.54 0.49
N PHE A 81 1.13 4.30 -0.32
CA PHE A 81 1.39 3.01 -0.93
C PHE A 81 2.70 2.43 -0.43
N LEU A 82 2.65 1.17 0.00
CA LEU A 82 3.80 0.33 0.25
C LEU A 82 3.77 -0.84 -0.73
N ILE A 83 4.68 -0.82 -1.70
CA ILE A 83 4.78 -1.82 -2.76
C ILE A 83 6.06 -2.64 -2.59
N GLY A 84 5.95 -3.95 -2.81
CA GLY A 84 7.09 -4.86 -2.83
C GLY A 84 8.20 -4.35 -3.76
N ASP A 85 9.42 -4.33 -3.25
CA ASP A 85 10.58 -3.90 -4.02
C ASP A 85 11.02 -5.04 -4.95
N PRO A 86 10.90 -4.89 -6.29
CA PRO A 86 11.17 -5.96 -7.23
C PRO A 86 12.62 -6.45 -7.20
N ASP A 87 13.55 -5.64 -6.73
CA ASP A 87 14.98 -5.94 -6.77
C ASP A 87 15.50 -6.55 -5.45
N THR A 88 14.59 -7.05 -4.60
CA THR A 88 14.94 -7.61 -3.29
C THR A 88 14.69 -9.11 -3.16
N ALA A 89 15.54 -9.76 -2.38
CA ALA A 89 15.43 -11.18 -2.06
C ALA A 89 14.08 -11.56 -1.43
N ALA A 90 13.44 -10.65 -0.70
CA ALA A 90 12.13 -10.90 -0.10
C ALA A 90 11.02 -11.08 -1.16
N THR A 91 11.04 -10.27 -2.21
CA THR A 91 10.08 -10.36 -3.33
C THR A 91 10.33 -11.61 -4.17
N ILE A 92 11.60 -11.96 -4.41
CA ILE A 92 11.99 -13.20 -5.11
C ILE A 92 11.49 -14.43 -4.34
N LEU A 93 11.82 -14.53 -3.05
CA LEU A 93 11.41 -15.63 -2.19
C LEU A 93 9.89 -15.77 -2.15
N ARG A 94 9.16 -14.66 -2.05
CA ARG A 94 7.69 -14.69 -2.05
C ARG A 94 7.12 -15.21 -3.37
N GLY A 95 7.74 -14.86 -4.50
CA GLY A 95 7.40 -15.42 -5.80
C GLY A 95 7.53 -16.93 -5.84
N GLU A 96 8.62 -17.46 -5.28
CA GLU A 96 8.85 -18.92 -5.18
C GLU A 96 7.82 -19.60 -4.27
N GLU A 97 7.57 -19.05 -3.07
CA GLU A 97 6.60 -19.59 -2.09
C GLU A 97 5.17 -19.66 -2.64
N GLU A 98 4.75 -18.65 -3.40
CA GLU A 98 3.41 -18.60 -4.01
C GLU A 98 3.31 -19.42 -5.30
N GLY A 99 4.42 -20.00 -5.78
CA GLY A 99 4.47 -20.73 -7.05
C GLY A 99 4.29 -19.85 -8.29
N ILE A 100 4.49 -18.54 -8.15
CA ILE A 100 4.31 -17.53 -9.21
C ILE A 100 5.66 -17.19 -9.87
N GLY A 101 6.76 -17.30 -9.11
CA GLY A 101 8.12 -16.98 -9.55
C GLY A 101 8.29 -15.53 -9.99
N GLU A 102 9.04 -15.34 -11.08
CA GLU A 102 9.39 -14.04 -11.67
C GLU A 102 8.18 -13.15 -12.01
N ALA A 103 6.99 -13.72 -12.19
CA ALA A 103 5.79 -12.93 -12.46
C ALA A 103 5.40 -12.02 -11.28
N VAL A 104 5.79 -12.33 -10.04
CA VAL A 104 5.64 -11.40 -8.91
C VAL A 104 6.51 -10.15 -9.11
N ILE A 105 7.76 -10.34 -9.48
CA ILE A 105 8.74 -9.26 -9.68
C ILE A 105 8.26 -8.33 -10.80
N ALA A 106 7.80 -8.91 -11.91
CA ALA A 106 7.23 -8.14 -13.02
C ALA A 106 6.03 -7.28 -12.57
N ARG A 107 5.11 -7.85 -11.79
CA ARG A 107 3.93 -7.13 -11.27
C ARG A 107 4.33 -6.01 -10.30
N CYS A 108 5.32 -6.24 -9.45
CA CYS A 108 5.88 -5.20 -8.57
C CYS A 108 6.44 -4.03 -9.40
N ARG A 109 7.24 -4.32 -10.44
CA ARG A 109 7.78 -3.29 -11.36
C ARG A 109 6.68 -2.47 -12.01
N THR A 110 5.68 -3.11 -12.61
CA THR A 110 4.54 -2.42 -13.23
C THR A 110 3.86 -1.47 -12.25
N SER A 111 3.70 -1.89 -11.00
CA SER A 111 2.96 -1.11 -10.02
C SER A 111 3.78 0.08 -9.49
N VAL A 112 5.09 -0.07 -9.39
CA VAL A 112 6.02 1.05 -9.13
C VAL A 112 5.98 2.05 -10.28
N GLU A 113 6.02 1.59 -11.53
CA GLU A 113 5.96 2.45 -12.73
C GLU A 113 4.65 3.23 -12.81
N LEU A 114 3.51 2.60 -12.49
CA LEU A 114 2.19 3.25 -12.47
C LEU A 114 2.09 4.33 -11.39
N LEU A 115 2.72 4.15 -10.24
CA LEU A 115 2.66 5.12 -9.13
C LEU A 115 3.72 6.21 -9.21
N ALA A 116 4.86 5.97 -9.86
CA ALA A 116 6.00 6.89 -9.90
C ALA A 116 5.62 8.33 -10.33
N PRO A 117 4.74 8.58 -11.32
CA PRO A 117 4.33 9.93 -11.69
C PRO A 117 3.59 10.70 -10.58
N HIS A 118 3.03 10.00 -9.59
CA HIS A 118 2.16 10.56 -8.55
C HIS A 118 2.83 10.66 -7.18
N ALA A 119 4.08 10.21 -7.04
CA ALA A 119 4.83 10.25 -5.79
C ALA A 119 5.11 11.68 -5.27
N GLY A 120 4.97 12.71 -6.13
CA GLY A 120 5.11 14.11 -5.77
C GLY A 120 3.80 14.85 -5.48
N THR A 121 2.64 14.19 -5.60
CA THR A 121 1.35 14.82 -5.32
C THR A 121 1.20 15.08 -3.81
N PRO A 122 0.87 16.31 -3.38
CA PRO A 122 0.64 16.60 -1.96
C PRO A 122 -0.40 15.64 -1.35
N GLY A 123 -0.03 15.01 -0.23
CA GLY A 123 -0.88 14.02 0.44
C GLY A 123 -0.81 12.59 -0.13
N CYS A 124 -0.09 12.36 -1.24
CA CYS A 124 0.18 11.03 -1.78
C CYS A 124 1.66 10.66 -1.58
N THR A 125 1.94 9.46 -1.09
CA THR A 125 3.33 8.97 -0.95
C THR A 125 3.41 7.50 -1.29
N SER A 126 4.30 7.15 -2.22
CA SER A 126 4.67 5.76 -2.49
C SER A 126 6.06 5.48 -1.95
N VAL A 127 6.21 4.42 -1.16
CA VAL A 127 7.52 3.97 -0.65
C VAL A 127 7.68 2.48 -0.97
N PRO A 128 8.81 2.05 -1.54
CA PRO A 128 9.13 0.63 -1.62
C PRO A 128 9.11 0.00 -0.22
N THR A 129 8.58 -1.21 -0.06
CA THR A 129 8.41 -1.85 1.26
C THR A 129 9.74 -2.04 2.00
N THR A 130 10.87 -2.02 1.28
CA THR A 130 12.20 -2.03 1.87
C THR A 130 12.58 -0.61 2.30
N PRO A 131 12.61 -0.27 3.61
CA PRO A 131 13.49 0.80 4.02
C PRO A 131 14.91 0.35 3.60
N ARG A 132 15.76 1.26 3.10
CA ARG A 132 17.20 0.96 3.03
C ARG A 132 17.65 0.65 4.45
N CYS A 133 17.61 -0.62 4.83
CA CYS A 133 18.13 -1.13 6.06
C CYS A 133 19.65 -1.13 5.86
N THR A 134 20.26 0.06 5.94
CA THR A 134 21.71 0.18 6.03
C THR A 134 22.10 -0.52 7.31
N ARG A 135 22.58 -1.76 7.16
CA ARG A 135 23.19 -2.56 8.22
C ARG A 135 24.30 -1.69 8.82
N GLN A 136 24.07 -1.11 9.98
CA GLN A 136 25.09 -0.38 10.72
C GLN A 136 26.19 -1.40 11.05
N PRO A 137 27.45 -1.20 10.64
CA PRO A 137 28.51 -2.14 10.98
C PRO A 137 28.65 -2.16 12.50
N SER A 138 28.35 -3.32 13.10
CA SER A 138 28.62 -3.61 14.50
C SER A 138 30.10 -3.35 14.75
N GLY A 139 30.39 -2.36 15.58
CA GLY A 139 31.76 -1.99 15.95
C GLY A 139 32.53 -3.22 16.41
N SER A 140 33.69 -3.44 15.80
CA SER A 140 34.69 -4.39 16.25
C SER A 140 35.20 -3.96 17.62
N THR A 141 34.80 -4.67 18.67
CA THR A 141 35.59 -4.73 19.89
C THR A 141 36.76 -5.67 19.62
N THR A 142 37.98 -5.19 19.80
CA THR A 142 39.21 -5.97 19.74
C THR A 142 40.11 -5.45 20.88
N PRO A 143 40.85 -6.35 21.53
CA PRO A 143 40.73 -6.73 22.93
C PRO A 143 41.31 -5.72 23.93
#